data_AF-A0A8B7NQJ1-F1
#
_entry.id   AF-A0A8B7NQJ1-F1
#
_cell.length_a   1.000
_cell.length_b   1.000
_cell.length_c   1.000
_cell.angle_alpha   90.00
_cell.angle_beta   90.00
_cell.angle_gamma   90.00
#
_symmetry.space_group_name_H-M   'P 1'
#
loop_
_entity.id
_entity.type
_entity.pdbx_description
1 polymer ?
#
loop_
_entity_poly.entity_id
_entity_poly.type
_entity_poly.pdbx_seq_one_letter_code
_entity_poly.pdbx_strand_id
1 'polypeptide(L)'
;MSSRTVFPHFAAGIVVKGFGRGSKELGIPTANFPDEVVANLPSSMGTGIYYGLAKVMDGPTYGMVMSVGWNPYYKNTKKSMTVETHILHVFDEDFYGSWLRVVVLGYIRPELNFESLDLLISAIKNDISTAERKLAQGCFDKYSDHPFLTCPVDTIVKNPAIIASHNVVVIATPTASTAIQKEASDITSAGDALDSSCEVEKTTTSDSSSVNGHLTNGHSS
;
A
#
# COMPACT_ATOMS: atom_id res chain seq x y z
N MET A 1 17.83 -26.43 19.01
CA MET A 1 17.12 -25.42 19.83
C MET A 1 16.19 -24.66 18.90
N SER A 2 14.88 -24.78 19.07
CA SER A 2 13.92 -24.06 18.22
C SER A 2 13.97 -22.58 18.59
N SER A 3 14.54 -21.76 17.71
CA SER A 3 14.53 -20.30 17.84
C SER A 3 13.08 -19.84 17.88
N ARG A 4 12.60 -19.36 19.03
CA ARG A 4 11.24 -18.83 19.16
C ARG A 4 11.18 -17.52 18.39
N THR A 5 10.49 -17.50 17.26
CA THR A 5 10.27 -16.26 16.48
C THR A 5 9.58 -15.24 17.38
N VAL A 6 10.16 -14.05 17.50
CA VAL A 6 9.64 -12.95 18.32
C VAL A 6 8.98 -11.94 17.39
N PHE A 7 7.68 -11.73 17.56
CA PHE A 7 6.89 -10.74 16.83
C PHE A 7 6.81 -9.42 17.62
N PRO A 8 6.57 -8.26 16.96
CA PRO A 8 6.28 -8.07 15.54
C PRO A 8 7.52 -8.01 14.63
N HIS A 9 7.30 -8.23 13.32
CA HIS A 9 8.28 -7.94 12.26
C HIS A 9 7.68 -6.98 11.23
N PHE A 10 8.50 -6.05 10.73
CA PHE A 10 8.04 -4.99 9.81
C PHE A 10 8.72 -5.15 8.45
N ALA A 11 7.95 -5.01 7.37
CA ALA A 11 8.51 -5.02 6.02
C ALA A 11 7.77 -4.04 5.11
N ALA A 12 8.51 -3.37 4.24
CA ALA A 12 7.99 -2.46 3.23
C ALA A 12 8.70 -2.68 1.90
N GLY A 13 7.95 -2.57 0.80
CA GLY A 13 8.50 -2.67 -0.54
C GLY A 13 7.47 -2.38 -1.61
N ILE A 14 7.96 -2.16 -2.83
CA ILE A 14 7.13 -2.00 -4.02
C ILE A 14 6.54 -3.35 -4.42
N VAL A 15 5.24 -3.40 -4.67
CA VAL A 15 4.56 -4.62 -5.11
C VAL A 15 4.99 -4.96 -6.53
N VAL A 16 5.59 -6.15 -6.67
CA VAL A 16 6.05 -6.69 -7.96
C VAL A 16 5.13 -7.79 -8.47
N LYS A 17 5.20 -8.07 -9.77
CA LYS A 17 4.50 -9.20 -10.37
C LYS A 17 5.23 -10.49 -9.99
N GLY A 18 4.48 -11.49 -9.51
CA GLY A 18 4.98 -12.85 -9.32
C GLY A 18 4.95 -13.67 -10.62
N PHE A 19 5.09 -14.99 -10.51
CA PHE A 19 5.12 -15.92 -11.65
C PHE A 19 3.74 -16.27 -12.24
N GLY A 20 2.69 -15.51 -11.90
CA GLY A 20 1.37 -15.68 -12.51
C GLY A 20 0.69 -17.02 -12.23
N ARG A 21 0.88 -17.61 -11.03
CA ARG A 21 0.34 -18.93 -10.66
C ARG A 21 -1.19 -18.99 -10.44
N GLY A 22 -1.96 -18.07 -11.02
CA GLY A 22 -3.42 -18.12 -11.00
C GLY A 22 -4.09 -17.79 -9.66
N SER A 23 -3.38 -17.28 -8.65
CA SER A 23 -3.99 -16.96 -7.33
C SER A 23 -5.17 -15.97 -7.43
N LYS A 24 -5.12 -15.06 -8.41
CA LYS A 24 -6.23 -14.16 -8.77
C LYS A 24 -7.45 -14.93 -9.31
N GLU A 25 -7.25 -15.96 -10.13
CA GLU A 25 -8.33 -16.82 -10.65
C GLU A 25 -8.97 -17.68 -9.55
N LEU A 26 -8.22 -17.98 -8.48
CA LEU A 26 -8.74 -18.65 -7.28
C LEU A 26 -9.51 -17.72 -6.34
N GLY A 27 -9.59 -16.42 -6.66
CA GLY A 27 -10.21 -15.40 -5.81
C GLY A 27 -9.36 -15.00 -4.60
N ILE A 28 -8.06 -15.31 -4.61
CA ILE A 28 -7.14 -15.05 -3.50
C ILE A 28 -5.87 -14.38 -4.05
N PRO A 29 -5.96 -13.13 -4.56
CA PRO A 29 -4.82 -12.45 -5.16
C PRO A 29 -3.70 -12.22 -4.14
N THR A 30 -2.45 -12.50 -4.54
CA THR A 30 -1.26 -12.31 -3.69
C THR A 30 -0.33 -11.24 -4.25
N ALA A 31 0.04 -10.27 -3.41
CA ALA A 31 1.05 -9.26 -3.69
C ALA A 31 2.44 -9.82 -3.34
N ASN A 32 3.40 -9.68 -4.26
CA ASN A 32 4.76 -10.16 -4.06
C ASN A 32 5.68 -9.02 -3.65
N PHE A 33 6.60 -9.29 -2.73
CA PHE A 33 7.72 -8.39 -2.42
C PHE A 33 8.92 -8.65 -3.34
N PRO A 34 9.79 -7.64 -3.59
CA PRO A 34 11.00 -7.83 -4.37
C PRO A 34 12.04 -8.63 -3.58
N ASP A 35 12.93 -9.33 -4.29
CA ASP A 35 13.96 -10.21 -3.72
C ASP A 35 14.81 -9.52 -2.64
N GLU A 36 15.05 -8.21 -2.76
CA GLU A 36 15.77 -7.41 -1.77
C GLU A 36 15.05 -7.38 -0.41
N VAL A 37 13.72 -7.23 -0.39
CA VAL A 37 12.96 -7.29 0.86
C VAL A 37 13.06 -8.68 1.46
N VAL A 38 12.93 -9.71 0.61
CA VAL A 38 12.93 -11.10 1.06
C VAL A 38 14.28 -11.50 1.64
N ALA A 39 15.39 -11.07 1.02
CA ALA A 39 16.75 -11.38 1.45
C ALA A 39 17.09 -10.79 2.83
N ASN A 40 16.45 -9.69 3.21
CA ASN A 40 16.68 -8.97 4.45
C ASN A 40 15.69 -9.34 5.56
N LEU A 41 14.74 -10.25 5.31
CA LEU A 41 13.85 -10.74 6.36
C LEU A 41 14.65 -11.40 7.51
N PRO A 42 14.18 -11.26 8.77
CA PRO A 42 14.81 -11.89 9.92
C PRO A 42 15.03 -13.39 9.69
N SER A 43 16.23 -13.90 9.98
CA SER A 43 16.51 -15.34 9.89
C SER A 43 15.67 -16.20 10.83
N SER A 44 15.06 -15.58 11.86
CA SER A 44 14.09 -16.19 12.76
C SER A 44 12.70 -16.41 12.12
N MET A 45 12.43 -15.80 10.97
CA MET A 45 11.21 -16.03 10.20
C MET A 45 11.45 -17.22 9.26
N GLY A 46 11.00 -18.40 9.69
CA GLY A 46 11.06 -19.61 8.87
C GLY A 46 10.03 -19.60 7.74
N THR A 47 10.00 -20.64 6.92
CA THR A 47 8.92 -20.79 5.95
C THR A 47 7.60 -21.16 6.62
N GLY A 48 6.50 -20.82 5.98
CA GLY A 48 5.14 -21.07 6.47
C GLY A 48 4.20 -19.91 6.23
N ILE A 49 3.07 -19.97 6.94
CA ILE A 49 1.98 -19.01 6.84
C ILE A 49 1.93 -18.16 8.09
N TYR A 50 1.84 -16.85 7.88
CA TYR A 50 1.81 -15.81 8.90
C TYR A 50 0.56 -14.95 8.75
N TYR A 51 0.27 -14.16 9.77
CA TYR A 51 -0.80 -13.15 9.74
C TYR A 51 -0.31 -11.82 10.30
N GLY A 52 -1.04 -10.77 9.97
CA GLY A 52 -0.72 -9.44 10.47
C GLY A 52 -1.57 -8.35 9.86
N LEU A 53 -1.00 -7.15 9.79
CA LEU A 53 -1.61 -5.98 9.19
C LEU A 53 -0.89 -5.61 7.89
N ALA A 54 -1.63 -5.08 6.93
CA ALA A 54 -1.12 -4.56 5.66
C ALA A 54 -1.72 -3.20 5.34
N LYS A 55 -0.95 -2.37 4.63
CA LYS A 55 -1.39 -1.07 4.12
C LYS A 55 -0.74 -0.81 2.75
N VAL A 56 -1.57 -0.47 1.78
CA VAL A 56 -1.14 -0.10 0.42
C VAL A 56 -1.12 1.42 0.31
N MET A 57 0.01 1.99 -0.13
CA MET A 57 0.24 3.44 -0.13
C MET A 57 -0.19 4.04 1.21
N ASP A 58 -0.86 5.19 1.21
CA ASP A 58 -1.42 5.83 2.40
C ASP A 58 -2.90 5.50 2.65
N GLY A 59 -3.40 4.41 2.04
CA GLY A 59 -4.78 3.95 2.18
C GLY A 59 -5.11 3.31 3.54
N PRO A 60 -6.27 2.67 3.70
CA PRO A 60 -6.65 2.04 4.96
C PRO A 60 -5.73 0.86 5.33
N THR A 61 -5.66 0.56 6.62
CA THR A 61 -4.98 -0.63 7.15
C THR A 61 -5.97 -1.79 7.18
N TYR A 62 -5.54 -2.95 6.67
CA TYR A 62 -6.33 -4.18 6.62
C TYR A 62 -5.59 -5.32 7.30
N GLY A 63 -6.33 -6.38 7.65
CA GLY A 63 -5.70 -7.67 7.98
C GLY A 63 -5.01 -8.28 6.77
N MET A 64 -4.05 -9.17 6.99
CA MET A 64 -3.42 -9.95 5.93
C MET A 64 -3.05 -11.35 6.40
N VAL A 65 -2.88 -12.24 5.41
CA VAL A 65 -2.10 -13.47 5.54
C VAL A 65 -0.88 -13.38 4.63
N MET A 66 0.23 -13.95 5.06
CA MET A 66 1.50 -13.95 4.33
C MET A 66 2.04 -15.36 4.23
N SER A 67 2.39 -15.79 3.01
CA SER A 67 3.16 -16.99 2.75
C SER A 67 4.62 -16.63 2.58
N VAL A 68 5.48 -17.32 3.32
CA VAL A 68 6.94 -17.28 3.18
C VAL A 68 7.38 -18.67 2.76
N GLY A 69 7.96 -18.80 1.56
CA GLY A 69 8.32 -20.10 0.99
C GLY A 69 9.64 -20.07 0.22
N TRP A 70 9.99 -21.18 -0.41
CA TRP A 70 11.17 -21.31 -1.26
C TRP A 70 10.82 -21.22 -2.75
N ASN A 71 11.61 -20.45 -3.51
CA ASN A 71 11.57 -20.40 -4.96
C ASN A 71 12.43 -21.52 -5.56
N PRO A 72 11.83 -22.54 -6.21
CA PRO A 72 12.56 -23.68 -6.76
C PRO A 72 13.37 -23.36 -8.03
N TYR A 73 13.17 -22.20 -8.67
CA TYR A 73 13.80 -21.86 -9.95
C TYR A 73 15.17 -21.22 -9.83
N TYR A 74 15.50 -20.67 -8.65
CA TYR A 74 16.83 -20.09 -8.40
C TYR A 74 17.78 -21.18 -7.91
N LYS A 75 18.51 -21.76 -8.85
CA LYS A 75 19.60 -22.70 -8.60
C LYS A 75 20.72 -22.04 -7.78
N ASN A 76 20.68 -22.22 -6.46
CA ASN A 76 21.87 -22.29 -5.59
C ASN A 76 22.71 -21.03 -5.34
N THR A 77 22.13 -19.82 -5.32
CA THR A 77 22.78 -18.62 -4.76
C THR A 77 21.90 -18.02 -3.66
N LYS A 78 22.49 -17.88 -2.45
CA LYS A 78 21.94 -17.31 -1.19
C LYS A 78 20.43 -16.99 -1.16
N LYS A 79 19.66 -17.88 -0.53
CA LYS A 79 18.29 -17.67 -0.02
C LYS A 79 17.25 -17.18 -1.04
N SER A 80 16.89 -18.04 -1.98
CA SER A 80 15.76 -17.85 -2.89
C SER A 80 14.42 -18.03 -2.18
N MET A 81 14.12 -17.23 -1.16
CA MET A 81 12.80 -17.24 -0.53
C MET A 81 11.82 -16.37 -1.34
N THR A 82 10.53 -16.64 -1.22
CA THR A 82 9.42 -15.84 -1.78
C THR A 82 8.49 -15.41 -0.66
N VAL A 83 8.01 -14.18 -0.75
CA VAL A 83 7.06 -13.63 0.22
C VAL A 83 5.85 -13.10 -0.53
N GLU A 84 4.71 -13.74 -0.27
CA GLU A 84 3.44 -13.45 -0.91
C GLU A 84 2.42 -13.03 0.15
N THR A 85 1.79 -11.87 -0.03
CA THR A 85 0.82 -11.32 0.92
C THR A 85 -0.56 -11.26 0.29
N HIS A 86 -1.55 -11.89 0.91
CA HIS A 86 -2.96 -11.69 0.59
C HIS A 86 -3.57 -10.75 1.63
N ILE A 87 -4.03 -9.59 1.17
CA ILE A 87 -4.70 -8.59 2.01
C ILE A 87 -6.17 -9.00 2.14
N LEU A 88 -6.71 -8.96 3.36
CA LEU A 88 -8.09 -9.32 3.68
C LEU A 88 -9.06 -8.18 3.29
N HIS A 89 -8.99 -7.78 2.02
CA HIS A 89 -9.79 -6.73 1.42
C HIS A 89 -9.84 -6.94 -0.10
N VAL A 90 -10.99 -6.63 -0.69
CA VAL A 90 -11.17 -6.67 -2.15
C VAL A 90 -10.88 -5.28 -2.70
N PHE A 91 -9.87 -5.17 -3.56
CA PHE A 91 -9.53 -3.95 -4.28
C PHE A 91 -10.20 -3.96 -5.66
N ASP A 92 -10.62 -2.78 -6.13
CA ASP A 92 -11.21 -2.62 -7.46
C ASP A 92 -10.16 -2.73 -8.58
N GLU A 93 -8.90 -2.39 -8.28
CA GLU A 93 -7.79 -2.37 -9.23
C GLU A 93 -6.53 -3.03 -8.65
N ASP A 94 -5.66 -3.52 -9.56
CA ASP A 94 -4.34 -4.02 -9.18
C ASP A 94 -3.43 -2.85 -8.74
N PHE A 95 -2.62 -3.06 -7.71
CA PHE A 95 -1.73 -2.04 -7.13
C PHE A 95 -0.24 -2.35 -7.37
N TYR A 96 0.11 -2.95 -8.50
CA TYR A 96 1.51 -3.13 -8.89
C TYR A 96 2.25 -1.79 -8.95
N GLY A 97 3.52 -1.76 -8.51
CA GLY A 97 4.29 -0.53 -8.44
C GLY A 97 3.96 0.35 -7.22
N SER A 98 2.91 0.03 -6.46
CA SER A 98 2.59 0.71 -5.21
C SER A 98 3.43 0.18 -4.05
N TRP A 99 3.66 1.02 -3.05
CA TRP A 99 4.22 0.59 -1.78
C TRP A 99 3.23 -0.27 -1.00
N LEU A 100 3.71 -1.43 -0.55
CA LEU A 100 3.04 -2.26 0.43
C LEU A 100 3.84 -2.23 1.73
N ARG A 101 3.16 -1.97 2.84
CA ARG A 101 3.69 -2.03 4.20
C ARG A 101 2.99 -3.13 4.96
N VAL A 102 3.74 -3.95 5.68
CA VAL A 102 3.20 -5.05 6.48
C VAL A 102 3.81 -5.10 7.87
N VAL A 103 2.97 -5.46 8.84
CA VAL A 103 3.36 -5.77 10.21
C VAL A 103 2.97 -7.22 10.46
N VAL A 104 3.95 -8.11 10.51
CA VAL A 104 3.76 -9.53 10.79
C VAL A 104 3.63 -9.71 12.31
N LEU A 105 2.49 -10.23 12.74
CA LEU A 105 2.09 -10.29 14.15
C LEU A 105 2.11 -11.70 14.72
N GLY A 106 2.09 -12.72 13.85
CA GLY A 106 2.27 -14.09 14.31
C GLY A 106 2.31 -15.12 13.19
N TYR A 107 2.55 -16.36 13.61
CA TYR A 107 2.60 -17.55 12.77
C TYR A 107 1.30 -18.35 12.88
N ILE A 108 0.84 -18.92 11.76
CA ILE A 108 -0.33 -19.80 11.68
C ILE A 108 0.14 -21.26 11.62
N ARG A 109 0.90 -21.63 10.59
CA ARG A 109 1.23 -23.04 10.28
C ARG A 109 2.42 -23.16 9.32
N PRO A 110 3.07 -24.34 9.22
CA PRO A 110 4.10 -24.57 8.20
C PRO A 110 3.50 -24.62 6.79
N GLU A 111 4.37 -24.57 5.78
CA GLU A 111 4.00 -24.92 4.41
C GLU A 111 3.46 -26.35 4.36
N LEU A 112 2.42 -26.55 3.55
CA LEU A 112 1.78 -27.85 3.37
C LEU A 112 1.78 -28.18 1.88
N ASN A 113 1.95 -29.47 1.58
CA ASN A 113 1.70 -30.00 0.24
C ASN A 113 0.22 -30.36 0.12
N PHE A 114 -0.37 -30.07 -1.04
CA PHE A 114 -1.78 -30.36 -1.30
C PHE A 114 -1.89 -31.30 -2.50
N GLU A 115 -2.71 -32.33 -2.36
CA GLU A 115 -2.97 -33.34 -3.40
C GLU A 115 -3.99 -32.85 -4.43
N SER A 116 -4.71 -31.77 -4.14
CA SER A 116 -5.68 -31.15 -5.05
C SER A 116 -5.78 -29.64 -4.86
N LEU A 117 -6.30 -28.96 -5.88
CA LEU A 117 -6.56 -27.52 -5.84
C LEU A 117 -7.60 -27.16 -4.76
N ASP A 118 -8.63 -27.99 -4.56
CA ASP A 118 -9.66 -27.75 -3.56
C ASP A 118 -9.10 -27.79 -2.13
N LEU A 119 -8.18 -28.71 -1.85
CA LEU A 119 -7.50 -28.78 -0.55
C LEU A 119 -6.63 -27.55 -0.31
N LEU A 120 -5.94 -27.05 -1.34
CA LEU A 120 -5.18 -25.79 -1.27
C LEU A 120 -6.11 -24.61 -0.95
N ILE A 121 -7.20 -24.44 -1.70
CA ILE A 121 -8.16 -23.34 -1.49
C ILE A 121 -8.76 -23.42 -0.07
N SER A 122 -9.15 -24.62 0.36
CA SER A 122 -9.71 -24.85 1.70
C SER A 122 -8.72 -24.45 2.80
N ALA A 123 -7.45 -24.83 2.65
CA ALA A 123 -6.41 -24.44 3.60
C ALA A 123 -6.21 -22.92 3.65
N ILE A 124 -6.19 -22.24 2.50
CA ILE A 124 -6.03 -20.77 2.48
C ILE A 124 -7.23 -20.08 3.13
N LYS A 125 -8.46 -20.53 2.86
CA LYS A 125 -9.67 -20.01 3.54
C LYS A 125 -9.61 -20.20 5.06
N ASN A 126 -9.09 -21.34 5.52
CA ASN A 126 -8.86 -21.58 6.93
C ASN A 126 -7.78 -20.66 7.52
N ASP A 127 -6.73 -20.36 6.77
CA ASP A 127 -5.69 -19.41 7.18
C ASP A 127 -6.26 -18.00 7.33
N ILE A 128 -7.05 -17.54 6.36
CA ILE A 128 -7.76 -16.26 6.39
C ILE A 128 -8.66 -16.17 7.63
N SER A 129 -9.52 -17.16 7.83
CA SER A 129 -10.43 -17.18 8.98
C SER A 129 -9.67 -17.22 10.31
N THR A 130 -8.51 -17.89 10.35
CA THR A 130 -7.64 -17.91 11.53
C THR A 130 -6.99 -16.55 11.80
N ALA A 131 -6.54 -15.86 10.75
CA ALA A 131 -6.00 -14.51 10.85
C ALA A 131 -7.05 -13.53 11.37
N GLU A 132 -8.26 -13.53 10.82
CA GLU A 132 -9.38 -12.69 11.27
C GLU A 132 -9.68 -12.90 12.76
N ARG A 133 -9.83 -14.16 13.19
CA ARG A 133 -10.07 -14.48 14.60
C ARG A 133 -8.94 -14.01 15.52
N LYS A 134 -7.68 -14.19 15.10
CA LYS A 134 -6.52 -13.76 15.90
C LYS A 134 -6.44 -12.24 15.99
N LEU A 135 -6.65 -11.53 14.88
CA LEU A 135 -6.64 -10.06 14.86
C LEU A 135 -7.77 -9.47 15.70
N ALA A 136 -8.97 -10.07 15.68
CA ALA A 136 -10.11 -9.64 16.47
C ALA A 136 -9.92 -9.81 18.00
N GLN A 137 -8.95 -10.62 18.46
CA GLN A 137 -8.68 -10.80 19.89
C GLN A 137 -7.99 -9.58 20.55
N GLY A 138 -7.74 -8.50 19.79
CA GLY A 138 -7.61 -7.13 20.34
C GLY A 138 -6.26 -6.75 20.94
N CYS A 139 -5.23 -7.62 20.92
CA CYS A 139 -3.90 -7.24 21.39
C CYS A 139 -3.05 -6.48 20.35
N PHE A 140 -3.65 -6.13 19.20
CA PHE A 140 -2.95 -5.59 18.04
C PHE A 140 -3.33 -4.16 17.65
N ASP A 141 -4.31 -3.55 18.31
CA ASP A 141 -4.76 -2.18 18.02
C ASP A 141 -3.61 -1.16 18.12
N LYS A 142 -2.69 -1.37 19.07
CA LYS A 142 -1.47 -0.57 19.23
C LYS A 142 -0.56 -0.57 18.00
N TYR A 143 -0.68 -1.56 17.11
CA TYR A 143 0.11 -1.63 15.88
C TYR A 143 -0.58 -0.93 14.71
N SER A 144 -1.91 -0.79 14.74
CA SER A 144 -2.67 -0.01 13.75
C SER A 144 -2.29 1.47 13.80
N ASP A 145 -2.03 2.00 15.00
CA ASP A 145 -1.59 3.39 15.20
C ASP A 145 -0.08 3.59 15.11
N HIS A 146 0.68 2.51 14.88
CA HIS A 146 2.14 2.58 14.84
C HIS A 146 2.61 3.52 13.72
N PRO A 147 3.63 4.39 13.95
CA PRO A 147 4.15 5.34 12.95
C PRO A 147 4.46 4.72 11.59
N PHE A 148 4.88 3.46 11.58
CA PHE A 148 5.09 2.71 10.34
C PHE A 148 3.85 2.62 9.42
N LEU A 149 2.65 2.49 9.98
CA LEU A 149 1.39 2.43 9.22
C LEU A 149 0.68 3.79 9.12
N THR A 150 0.98 4.73 10.02
CA THR A 150 0.29 6.03 10.08
C THR A 150 1.06 7.17 9.40
N CYS A 151 2.40 7.12 9.34
CA CYS A 151 3.16 8.12 8.59
C CYS A 151 2.95 7.99 7.07
N PRO A 152 2.96 9.11 6.33
CA PRO A 152 2.96 9.08 4.88
C PRO A 152 4.12 8.26 4.33
N VAL A 153 3.88 7.49 3.27
CA VAL A 153 4.89 6.61 2.69
C VAL A 153 6.14 7.35 2.23
N ASP A 154 5.98 8.56 1.70
CA ASP A 154 7.10 9.43 1.30
C ASP A 154 8.02 9.78 2.48
N THR A 155 7.45 9.98 3.67
CA THR A 155 8.21 10.26 4.90
C THR A 155 9.05 9.05 5.30
N ILE A 156 8.46 7.86 5.18
CA ILE A 156 9.12 6.58 5.46
C ILE A 156 10.28 6.33 4.49
N VAL A 157 10.07 6.57 3.19
CA VAL A 157 11.07 6.35 2.14
C VAL A 157 12.23 7.34 2.26
N LYS A 158 11.95 8.61 2.55
CA LYS A 158 12.97 9.67 2.69
C LYS A 158 13.74 9.56 4.01
N ASN A 159 13.13 9.03 5.05
CA ASN A 159 13.76 8.89 6.37
C ASN A 159 13.49 7.49 6.97
N PRO A 160 14.19 6.46 6.48
CA PRO A 160 14.01 5.09 6.95
C PRO A 160 14.38 4.92 8.44
N ALA A 161 15.18 5.85 9.00
CA ALA A 161 15.57 5.84 10.41
C ALA A 161 14.40 6.11 11.38
N ILE A 162 13.29 6.73 10.93
CA ILE A 162 12.05 6.87 11.71
C ILE A 162 11.54 5.50 12.17
N ILE A 163 11.84 4.45 11.39
CA ILE A 163 11.32 3.11 11.60
C ILE A 163 12.36 2.19 12.26
N ALA A 164 13.66 2.48 12.10
CA ALA A 164 14.76 1.67 12.63
C ALA A 164 14.86 1.59 14.16
N SER A 165 14.06 2.37 14.90
CA SER A 165 13.94 2.29 16.36
C SER A 165 13.17 1.06 16.85
N HIS A 166 12.51 0.31 15.95
CA HIS A 166 11.68 -0.86 16.28
C HIS A 166 12.11 -2.07 15.42
N ASN A 167 12.17 -3.25 16.04
CA ASN A 167 12.74 -4.50 15.49
C ASN A 167 12.53 -4.71 13.97
N VAL A 168 13.65 -4.74 13.25
CA VAL A 168 13.85 -5.12 11.83
C VAL A 168 12.76 -4.63 10.89
N VAL A 169 13.04 -3.48 10.29
CA VAL A 169 12.29 -2.94 9.16
C VAL A 169 13.12 -3.19 7.93
N VAL A 170 12.60 -4.00 7.03
CA VAL A 170 13.21 -4.16 5.71
C VAL A 170 12.57 -3.17 4.77
N ILE A 171 13.38 -2.24 4.25
CA ILE A 171 12.96 -1.29 3.21
C ILE A 171 13.90 -1.52 2.04
N ALA A 172 13.39 -2.12 0.97
CA ALA A 172 14.06 -2.06 -0.32
C ALA A 172 13.65 -0.76 -0.98
N THR A 173 14.56 0.23 -1.03
CA THR A 173 14.40 1.33 -1.98
C THR A 173 14.91 0.83 -3.34
N PRO A 174 14.22 1.11 -4.46
CA PRO A 174 14.83 0.84 -5.75
C PRO A 174 16.14 1.64 -5.81
N THR A 175 17.27 0.93 -5.81
CA THR A 175 18.55 1.54 -6.15
C THR A 175 18.35 2.22 -7.50
N ALA A 176 18.73 3.49 -7.62
CA ALA A 176 18.60 4.29 -8.83
C ALA A 176 19.39 3.64 -9.99
N SER A 177 18.79 2.64 -10.64
CA SER A 177 19.25 1.99 -11.85
C SER A 177 18.15 1.06 -12.33
N THR A 178 17.07 1.64 -12.86
CA THR A 178 16.41 1.20 -14.10
C THR A 178 15.38 2.28 -14.42
N ALA A 179 15.58 2.95 -15.55
CA ALA A 179 14.77 4.06 -16.01
C ALA A 179 13.29 3.69 -16.17
N ILE A 180 12.42 4.41 -15.49
CA ILE A 180 11.10 4.80 -15.99
C ILE A 180 10.97 6.29 -15.74
N GLN A 181 11.59 7.08 -16.62
CA GLN A 181 11.01 8.37 -16.99
C GLN A 181 10.01 8.07 -18.10
N LYS A 182 8.73 8.26 -17.82
CA LYS A 182 7.78 8.60 -18.88
C LYS A 182 6.74 9.59 -18.33
N GLU A 183 7.00 10.85 -18.67
CA GLU A 183 6.06 11.91 -19.02
C GLU A 183 4.98 12.30 -17.99
N ALA A 184 5.35 13.25 -17.12
CA ALA A 184 4.45 14.33 -16.74
C ALA A 184 4.98 15.62 -17.38
N SER A 185 4.76 15.77 -18.69
CA SER A 185 5.03 17.02 -19.41
C SER A 185 4.11 17.09 -20.62
N ASP A 186 2.85 17.44 -20.37
CA ASP A 186 2.00 18.13 -21.34
C ASP A 186 0.90 18.83 -20.55
N ILE A 187 1.15 20.10 -20.25
CA ILE A 187 0.24 21.26 -20.16
C ILE A 187 1.10 22.37 -19.57
N THR A 188 1.84 23.06 -20.43
CA THR A 188 2.19 24.50 -20.35
C THR A 188 3.18 24.81 -21.46
N SER A 189 2.69 25.30 -22.60
CA SER A 189 3.33 26.33 -23.44
C SER A 189 2.77 26.31 -24.86
N ALA A 190 1.76 27.12 -25.08
CA ALA A 190 1.53 27.85 -26.33
C ALA A 190 0.85 29.15 -25.86
N GLY A 191 1.36 30.35 -26.03
CA GLY A 191 2.50 30.88 -26.76
C GLY A 191 2.17 32.37 -26.89
N ASP A 192 3.00 33.24 -26.30
CA ASP A 192 2.86 34.69 -26.41
C ASP A 192 3.18 35.17 -27.84
N ALA A 193 2.35 36.06 -28.39
CA ALA A 193 2.78 37.08 -29.36
C ALA A 193 1.71 38.19 -29.54
N LEU A 194 1.97 39.33 -28.90
CA LEU A 194 1.83 40.73 -29.32
C LEU A 194 1.03 41.06 -30.59
N ASP A 195 0.09 42.02 -30.50
CA ASP A 195 0.15 43.28 -31.27
C ASP A 195 -0.77 44.36 -30.66
N SER A 196 -0.33 45.60 -30.79
CA SER A 196 -0.93 46.84 -30.31
C SER A 196 -1.89 47.47 -31.32
N SER A 197 -2.78 48.32 -30.80
CA SER A 197 -3.35 49.51 -31.46
C SER A 197 -4.35 49.30 -32.61
N CYS A 198 -5.65 49.48 -32.31
CA CYS A 198 -6.48 50.35 -33.14
C CYS A 198 -7.75 50.80 -32.42
N GLU A 199 -8.19 51.98 -32.82
CA GLU A 199 -9.11 52.93 -32.22
C GLU A 199 -10.61 52.63 -32.45
N VAL A 200 -11.42 53.23 -31.55
CA VAL A 200 -12.76 53.81 -31.79
C VAL A 200 -13.94 52.84 -32.00
N GLU A 201 -14.85 52.80 -31.02
CA GLU A 201 -16.17 53.42 -31.19
C GLU A 201 -16.87 53.66 -29.83
N LYS A 202 -17.41 54.89 -29.70
CA LYS A 202 -18.27 55.36 -28.61
C LYS A 202 -19.69 54.88 -28.86
N THR A 203 -20.41 54.50 -27.81
CA THR A 203 -21.87 54.74 -27.67
C THR A 203 -22.24 54.54 -26.18
N THR A 204 -22.32 55.63 -25.43
CA THR A 204 -23.58 56.19 -24.89
C THR A 204 -24.32 55.29 -23.90
N THR A 205 -24.23 55.60 -22.61
CA THR A 205 -25.40 56.06 -21.83
C THR A 205 -24.93 56.78 -20.57
N SER A 206 -25.41 58.01 -20.45
CA SER A 206 -25.27 58.96 -19.36
C SER A 206 -26.23 58.65 -18.21
N ASP A 207 -25.77 58.95 -17.00
CA ASP A 207 -26.47 59.58 -15.86
C ASP A 207 -27.99 59.38 -15.70
N SER A 208 -28.39 58.97 -14.51
CA SER A 208 -28.98 59.93 -13.56
C SER A 208 -29.21 59.33 -12.18
N SER A 209 -29.21 60.25 -11.24
CA SER A 209 -29.17 60.13 -9.81
C SER A 209 -30.56 60.00 -9.16
N SER A 210 -30.54 59.65 -7.87
CA SER A 210 -31.38 60.27 -6.81
C SER A 210 -32.72 59.62 -6.39
N VAL A 211 -32.72 59.23 -5.10
CA VAL A 211 -33.65 59.63 -4.02
C VAL A 211 -34.75 58.64 -3.55
N ASN A 212 -34.56 58.21 -2.28
CA ASN A 212 -35.45 57.99 -1.12
C ASN A 212 -36.82 57.28 -1.21
N GLY A 213 -37.06 56.47 -0.17
CA GLY A 213 -38.38 56.15 0.39
C GLY A 213 -38.40 54.77 1.06
N HIS A 214 -37.92 54.60 2.29
CA HIS A 214 -38.74 54.46 3.51
C HIS A 214 -40.07 53.72 3.33
N LEU A 215 -40.20 52.54 3.95
CA LEU A 215 -41.37 52.12 4.76
C LEU A 215 -41.09 50.77 5.43
N THR A 216 -40.89 50.82 6.74
CA THR A 216 -41.03 49.71 7.68
C THR A 216 -42.51 49.50 8.01
N ASN A 217 -42.95 48.25 8.15
CA ASN A 217 -44.01 47.74 9.05
C ASN A 217 -43.90 46.20 8.92
N GLY A 218 -43.70 45.37 9.94
CA GLY A 218 -44.09 45.49 11.35
C GLY A 218 -45.53 45.02 11.50
N HIS A 219 -45.73 43.73 11.82
CA HIS A 219 -46.77 43.28 12.77
C HIS A 219 -46.45 41.88 13.30
N SER A 220 -46.27 41.84 14.61
CA SER A 220 -46.29 40.67 15.47
C SER A 220 -47.72 40.44 15.97
N SER A 221 -47.92 39.24 16.52
CA SER A 221 -49.05 38.73 17.34
C SER A 221 -49.90 37.67 16.65
#